data_AF-A0A241VXI0-F1
#
_entry.id   AF-A0A241VXI0-F1
#
_cell.length_a   1.000
_cell.length_b   1.000
_cell.length_c   1.000
_cell.angle_alpha   90.00
_cell.angle_beta   90.00
_cell.angle_gamma   90.00
#
_symmetry.space_group_name_H-M   'P 1'
#
loop_
_entity.id
_entity.type
_entity.pdbx_description
1 polymer ?
#
loop_
_entity_poly.entity_id
_entity_poly.type
_entity_poly.pdbx_seq_one_letter_code
_entity_poly.pdbx_strand_id
1 'polypeptide(L)'
;MTICSVQSSAYTLSNYECIIHEMSDDSSIHDSIKKHYINERFYVDRISGRVSGILQNDYVNAPIVIDLGSLNNSFKAVGYLKIHEGAGVGSNLYALNIAEFEEGNNKPFTYMDNSKVFRGLCKHH
;
A
#
# COMPACT_ATOMS: atom_id res chain seq x y z
N MET A 1 26.48 -14.19 -36.66
CA MET A 1 26.26 -13.78 -35.25
C MET A 1 25.15 -12.75 -35.25
N THR A 2 23.93 -13.19 -34.97
CA THR A 2 22.75 -12.31 -34.91
C THR A 2 22.65 -11.76 -33.50
N ILE A 3 22.83 -10.45 -33.35
CA ILE A 3 22.71 -9.77 -32.06
C ILE A 3 21.21 -9.50 -31.85
N CYS A 4 20.57 -10.26 -30.96
CA CYS A 4 19.24 -9.95 -30.45
C CYS A 4 19.35 -8.74 -29.52
N SER A 5 18.93 -7.57 -30.00
CA SER A 5 18.71 -6.39 -29.17
C SER A 5 17.52 -6.65 -28.25
N VAL A 6 17.79 -6.92 -26.97
CA VAL A 6 16.77 -7.00 -25.93
C VAL A 6 16.26 -5.57 -25.72
N GLN A 7 15.07 -5.25 -26.25
CA GLN A 7 14.36 -4.03 -25.87
C GLN A 7 13.93 -4.16 -24.41
N SER A 8 14.78 -3.67 -23.50
CA SER A 8 14.37 -3.42 -22.13
C SER A 8 13.42 -2.23 -22.16
N SER A 9 12.12 -2.50 -22.10
CA SER A 9 11.14 -1.49 -21.70
C SER A 9 11.45 -1.13 -20.26
N ALA A 10 12.19 -0.05 -20.05
CA ALA A 10 12.38 0.54 -18.74
C ALA A 10 11.02 1.08 -18.29
N TYR A 11 10.21 0.23 -17.65
CA TYR A 11 9.13 0.70 -16.81
C TYR A 11 9.81 1.52 -15.71
N THR A 12 9.76 2.84 -15.81
CA THR A 12 10.06 3.72 -14.68
C THR A 12 9.16 3.27 -13.55
N LEU A 13 9.74 2.65 -12.52
CA LEU A 13 9.05 2.31 -11.29
C LEU A 13 8.65 3.62 -10.61
N SER A 14 7.48 4.14 -10.97
CA SER A 14 6.85 5.26 -10.29
C SER A 14 6.30 4.81 -8.95
N ASN A 15 6.36 5.72 -7.98
CA ASN A 15 5.75 5.51 -6.67
C ASN A 15 4.24 5.76 -6.78
N TYR A 16 3.49 5.43 -5.73
CA TYR A 16 2.06 5.71 -5.71
C TYR A 16 1.74 6.90 -4.82
N GLU A 17 0.81 7.74 -5.27
CA GLU A 17 0.07 8.68 -4.43
C GLU A 17 -1.37 8.17 -4.32
N CYS A 18 -1.87 8.00 -3.10
CA CYS A 18 -3.16 7.39 -2.81
C CYS A 18 -4.06 8.29 -1.97
N ILE A 19 -5.37 8.24 -2.22
CA ILE A 19 -6.41 8.99 -1.50
C ILE A 19 -7.40 8.00 -0.89
N ILE A 20 -7.64 8.13 0.42
CA ILE A 20 -8.58 7.28 1.15
C ILE A 20 -10.02 7.75 0.91
N HIS A 21 -10.91 6.85 0.52
CA HIS A 21 -12.34 7.13 0.33
C HIS A 21 -13.22 6.45 1.37
N GLU A 22 -12.76 5.35 1.95
CA GLU A 22 -13.52 4.56 2.91
C GLU A 22 -12.61 3.96 3.99
N MET A 23 -13.16 3.82 5.20
CA MET A 23 -12.54 3.12 6.31
C MET A 23 -13.58 2.24 7.03
N SER A 24 -13.23 0.98 7.28
CA SER A 24 -13.97 0.03 8.12
C SER A 24 -13.07 -0.54 9.21
N ASP A 25 -13.64 -0.97 10.32
CA ASP A 25 -12.96 -1.67 11.42
C ASP A 25 -13.97 -2.55 12.17
N ASP A 26 -13.47 -3.54 12.91
CA ASP A 26 -14.27 -4.48 13.71
C ASP A 26 -14.85 -3.84 14.98
N SER A 27 -14.29 -2.69 15.40
CA SER A 27 -14.81 -1.92 16.52
C SER A 27 -15.81 -0.84 16.08
N SER A 28 -16.68 -0.41 16.99
CA SER A 28 -17.51 0.79 16.79
C SER A 28 -16.63 2.05 16.84
N ILE A 29 -15.75 2.22 15.84
CA ILE A 29 -14.96 3.42 15.68
C ILE A 29 -15.90 4.62 15.62
N HIS A 30 -15.64 5.61 16.48
CA HIS A 30 -16.32 6.90 16.45
C HIS A 30 -16.19 7.53 15.06
N ASP A 31 -17.29 8.03 14.50
CA ASP A 31 -17.31 8.67 13.18
C ASP A 31 -16.28 9.80 13.00
N SER A 32 -15.86 10.44 14.10
CA SER A 32 -14.80 11.45 14.11
C SER A 32 -13.45 10.88 13.65
N ILE A 33 -13.10 9.67 14.06
CA ILE A 33 -11.87 9.00 13.66
C ILE A 33 -11.95 8.63 12.17
N LYS A 34 -13.08 8.09 11.70
CA LYS A 34 -13.26 7.79 10.27
C LYS A 34 -13.06 9.05 9.43
N LYS A 35 -13.72 10.15 9.79
CA LYS A 35 -13.60 11.45 9.12
C LYS A 35 -12.18 11.99 9.08
N HIS A 36 -11.32 11.63 10.03
CA HIS A 36 -9.92 12.04 10.02
C HIS A 36 -9.13 11.42 8.86
N TYR A 37 -9.51 10.23 8.38
CA TYR A 37 -8.80 9.55 7.30
C TYR A 37 -9.39 9.80 5.91
N ILE A 38 -10.68 10.10 5.81
CA ILE A 38 -11.32 10.27 4.49
C ILE A 38 -10.75 11.50 3.78
N ASN A 39 -10.43 11.35 2.49
CA ASN A 39 -9.78 12.32 1.60
C ASN A 39 -8.32 12.64 1.94
N GLU A 40 -7.76 12.03 2.98
CA GLU A 40 -6.34 12.16 3.28
C GLU A 40 -5.48 11.33 2.33
N ARG A 41 -4.20 11.72 2.26
CA ARG A 41 -3.22 11.15 1.33
C ARG A 41 -2.16 10.32 2.05
N PHE A 42 -1.72 9.29 1.36
CA PHE A 42 -0.50 8.58 1.68
C PHE A 42 0.24 8.21 0.39
N TYR A 43 1.51 7.88 0.54
CA TYR A 43 2.43 7.58 -0.54
C TYR A 43 3.01 6.19 -0.34
N VAL A 44 3.27 5.50 -1.45
CA VAL A 44 3.85 4.16 -1.45
C VAL A 44 5.10 4.16 -2.29
N ASP A 45 6.23 3.84 -1.68
CA ASP A 45 7.45 3.52 -2.40
C ASP A 45 7.32 2.14 -3.03
N ARG A 46 7.32 2.06 -4.36
CA ARG A 46 6.98 0.82 -5.08
C ARG A 46 8.06 -0.25 -4.94
N ILE A 47 9.31 0.13 -4.71
CA ILE A 47 10.43 -0.81 -4.60
C ILE A 47 10.45 -1.46 -3.21
N SER A 48 10.27 -0.68 -2.16
CA SER A 48 10.35 -1.14 -0.78
C SER A 48 8.99 -1.53 -0.18
N GLY A 49 7.87 -1.06 -0.75
CA GLY A 49 6.54 -1.23 -0.18
C GLY A 49 6.27 -0.33 1.02
N ARG A 50 7.14 0.66 1.26
CA ARG A 50 7.02 1.63 2.34
C ARG A 50 5.81 2.53 2.10
N VAL A 51 4.94 2.60 3.10
CA VAL A 51 3.77 3.49 3.14
C VAL A 51 4.08 4.66 4.07
N SER A 52 3.80 5.88 3.63
CA SER A 52 4.06 7.12 4.40
C SER A 52 2.96 8.16 4.21
N GLY A 53 2.73 9.04 5.19
CA GLY A 53 1.65 10.03 5.19
C GLY A 53 0.65 9.77 6.31
N ILE A 54 -0.65 9.88 6.03
CA ILE A 54 -1.70 9.60 7.04
C ILE A 54 -1.73 8.12 7.46
N LEU A 55 -1.27 7.22 6.58
CA LEU A 55 -1.03 5.80 6.87
C LEU A 55 0.47 5.54 6.87
N GLN A 56 0.90 4.55 7.64
CA GLN A 56 2.30 4.19 7.77
C GLN A 56 2.47 2.69 8.09
N ASN A 57 3.55 2.07 7.59
CA ASN A 57 3.85 0.65 7.83
C ASN A 57 5.33 0.34 8.16
N ASP A 58 6.18 1.36 8.31
CA ASP A 58 7.65 1.24 8.42
C ASP A 58 8.17 1.71 9.79
N TYR A 59 7.51 1.29 10.87
CA TYR A 59 7.83 1.74 12.23
C TYR A 59 9.18 1.24 12.73
N VAL A 60 9.38 -0.08 12.74
CA VAL A 60 10.61 -0.73 13.23
C VAL A 60 11.17 -1.67 12.18
N ASN A 61 10.31 -2.51 11.60
CA ASN A 61 10.68 -3.35 10.47
C ASN A 61 10.25 -2.70 9.16
N ALA A 62 11.10 -2.85 8.14
CA ALA A 62 10.71 -2.50 6.78
C ALA A 62 9.65 -3.48 6.26
N PRO A 63 8.66 -3.00 5.48
CA PRO A 63 7.76 -3.89 4.76
C PRO A 63 8.50 -4.66 3.66
N ILE A 64 7.83 -5.69 3.15
CA ILE A 64 8.32 -6.57 2.10
C ILE A 64 7.33 -6.50 0.94
N VAL A 65 7.82 -6.15 -0.25
CA VAL A 65 7.06 -6.31 -1.49
C VAL A 65 7.05 -7.79 -1.86
N ILE A 66 5.86 -8.37 -1.94
CA ILE A 66 5.68 -9.77 -2.36
C ILE A 66 5.21 -9.88 -3.81
N ASP A 67 4.74 -8.78 -4.39
CA ASP A 67 4.42 -8.68 -5.82
C ASP A 67 4.54 -7.22 -6.27
N LEU A 68 5.28 -6.95 -7.36
CA LEU A 68 5.40 -5.60 -7.91
C LEU A 68 4.15 -5.15 -8.67
N GLY A 69 3.21 -6.04 -8.94
CA GLY A 69 2.05 -5.77 -9.78
C GLY A 69 2.40 -5.70 -11.26
N SER A 70 1.37 -5.88 -12.08
CA SER A 70 1.47 -5.87 -13.54
C SER A 70 0.09 -5.62 -14.16
N LEU A 71 0.03 -5.65 -15.49
CA LEU A 71 -1.25 -5.64 -16.23
C LEU A 71 -2.15 -6.84 -15.88
N ASN A 72 -1.61 -7.88 -15.23
CA ASN A 72 -2.34 -9.11 -14.91
C ASN A 72 -2.46 -9.37 -13.40
N ASN A 73 -1.86 -8.53 -12.54
CA ASN A 73 -1.86 -8.79 -11.09
C ASN A 73 -1.67 -7.52 -10.26
N SER A 74 -2.14 -7.54 -9.03
CA SER A 74 -1.96 -6.42 -8.09
C SER A 74 -0.52 -6.30 -7.59
N PHE A 75 -0.10 -5.05 -7.33
CA PHE A 75 1.00 -4.78 -6.41
C PHE A 75 0.61 -5.18 -4.99
N LYS A 76 1.53 -5.83 -4.26
CA LYS A 76 1.29 -6.34 -2.91
C LYS A 76 2.51 -6.12 -2.04
N ALA A 77 2.29 -5.52 -0.88
CA ALA A 77 3.31 -5.38 0.16
C ALA A 77 2.73 -5.78 1.52
N VAL A 78 3.56 -6.38 2.37
CA VAL A 78 3.21 -6.78 3.73
C VAL A 78 4.24 -6.25 4.71
N GLY A 79 3.78 -5.78 5.85
CA GLY A 79 4.64 -5.35 6.96
C GLY A 79 4.14 -5.99 8.25
N TYR A 80 5.04 -6.22 9.20
CA TYR A 80 4.63 -6.71 10.50
C TYR A 80 5.60 -6.27 11.58
N LEU A 81 5.08 -6.18 12.80
CA LEU A 81 5.86 -5.98 14.01
C LEU A 81 5.61 -7.18 14.90
N LYS A 82 6.65 -7.86 15.36
CA LYS A 82 6.51 -8.91 16.38
C LYS A 82 6.20 -8.28 17.73
N ILE A 83 5.89 -9.14 18.69
CA ILE A 83 5.76 -8.75 20.09
C ILE A 83 7.03 -7.99 20.50
N HIS A 84 6.87 -6.85 21.17
CA HIS A 84 7.93 -5.92 21.57
C HIS A 84 8.62 -5.11 20.45
N GLU A 85 8.20 -5.23 19.19
CA GLU A 85 8.72 -4.43 18.07
C GLU A 85 7.79 -3.25 17.70
N GLY A 86 6.74 -2.99 18.48
CA GLY A 86 5.77 -1.91 18.24
C GLY A 86 5.41 -1.11 19.48
N ALA A 87 4.47 -0.16 19.34
CA ALA A 87 3.92 0.62 20.44
C ALA A 87 2.93 -0.23 21.27
N GLY A 88 3.44 -1.18 22.06
CA GLY A 88 2.62 -1.96 22.99
C GLY A 88 3.12 -3.39 23.21
N VAL A 89 2.27 -4.17 23.89
CA VAL A 89 2.54 -5.57 24.24
C VAL A 89 2.23 -6.56 23.12
N GLY A 90 1.63 -6.09 22.02
CA GLY A 90 1.16 -6.93 20.91
C GLY A 90 2.08 -6.92 19.69
N SER A 91 1.65 -7.63 18.66
CA SER A 91 2.17 -7.56 17.29
C SER A 91 1.28 -6.68 16.42
N ASN A 92 1.80 -6.23 15.28
CA ASN A 92 1.00 -5.55 14.25
C ASN A 92 1.14 -6.24 12.91
N LEU A 93 0.09 -6.18 12.09
CA LEU A 93 0.08 -6.64 10.71
C LEU A 93 -0.40 -5.54 9.78
N TYR A 94 0.36 -5.31 8.72
CA TYR A 94 0.04 -4.38 7.64
C TYR A 94 0.00 -5.13 6.31
N ALA A 95 -1.02 -4.85 5.50
CA ALA A 95 -1.10 -5.41 4.14
C ALA A 95 -1.61 -4.35 3.17
N LEU A 96 -0.91 -4.17 2.06
CA LEU A 96 -1.28 -3.28 0.98
C LEU A 96 -1.49 -4.08 -0.29
N ASN A 97 -2.61 -3.85 -0.95
CA ASN A 97 -2.93 -4.38 -2.26
C ASN A 97 -3.39 -3.24 -3.18
N ILE A 98 -2.72 -3.03 -4.31
CA ILE A 98 -3.09 -2.03 -5.33
C ILE A 98 -3.38 -2.78 -6.63
N ALA A 99 -4.61 -2.66 -7.14
CA ALA A 99 -5.10 -3.36 -8.33
C ALA A 99 -4.51 -2.76 -9.62
N GLU A 100 -3.22 -2.98 -9.85
CA GLU A 100 -2.47 -2.47 -11.01
C GLU A 100 -3.05 -2.91 -12.36
N PHE A 101 -3.71 -4.07 -12.38
CA PHE A 101 -4.36 -4.65 -13.55
C PHE A 101 -5.61 -3.87 -14.00
N GLU A 102 -6.20 -3.03 -13.14
CA GLU A 102 -7.36 -2.22 -13.50
C GLU A 102 -6.99 -1.18 -14.57
N GLU A 103 -7.81 -1.01 -15.59
CA GLU A 103 -7.51 -0.08 -16.67
C GLU A 103 -7.56 1.39 -16.21
N GLY A 104 -6.74 2.24 -16.83
CA GLY A 104 -6.67 3.67 -16.53
C GLY A 104 -5.65 4.06 -15.46
N ASN A 105 -5.68 5.34 -15.09
CA ASN A 105 -4.68 5.97 -14.21
C ASN A 105 -4.98 5.82 -12.71
N ASN A 106 -6.23 5.50 -12.36
CA ASN A 106 -6.67 5.35 -10.98
C ASN A 106 -6.76 3.85 -10.65
N LYS A 107 -5.93 3.43 -9.71
CA LYS A 107 -5.76 2.04 -9.31
C LYS A 107 -6.42 1.84 -7.94
N PRO A 108 -7.49 1.04 -7.83
CA PRO A 108 -8.09 0.74 -6.54
C PRO A 108 -7.06 0.15 -5.58
N PHE A 109 -7.10 0.57 -4.31
CA PHE A 109 -6.29 -0.03 -3.27
C PHE A 109 -7.12 -0.53 -2.10
N THR A 110 -6.55 -1.48 -1.37
CA THR A 110 -6.96 -1.86 -0.02
C THR A 110 -5.72 -1.89 0.86
N TYR A 111 -5.77 -1.16 1.97
CA TYR A 111 -4.74 -1.18 3.00
C TYR A 111 -5.34 -1.68 4.31
N MET A 112 -4.68 -2.64 4.94
CA MET A 112 -5.07 -3.19 6.23
C MET A 112 -4.02 -2.80 7.27
N ASP A 113 -4.49 -2.30 8.41
CA ASP A 113 -3.73 -2.09 9.64
C ASP A 113 -4.45 -2.83 10.76
N ASN A 114 -3.96 -4.03 11.07
CA ASN A 114 -4.63 -4.98 11.95
C ASN A 114 -6.08 -5.23 11.51
N SER A 115 -7.07 -4.80 12.30
CA SER A 115 -8.50 -4.94 11.99
C SER A 115 -9.05 -3.78 11.14
N LYS A 116 -8.30 -2.67 11.00
CA LYS A 116 -8.72 -1.53 10.21
C LYS A 116 -8.45 -1.79 8.74
N VAL A 117 -9.43 -1.47 7.89
CA VAL A 117 -9.33 -1.57 6.44
C VAL A 117 -9.66 -0.24 5.81
N PHE A 118 -8.76 0.25 4.98
CA PHE A 118 -8.87 1.49 4.21
C PHE A 118 -8.97 1.16 2.73
N ARG A 119 -9.86 1.84 2.02
CA ARG A 119 -10.06 1.68 0.57
C ARG A 119 -10.05 3.03 -0.13
N GLY A 120 -9.64 3.05 -1.39
CA GLY A 120 -9.59 4.27 -2.18
C GLY A 120 -8.88 4.05 -3.51
N LEU A 121 -8.28 5.12 -4.03
CA LEU A 121 -7.60 5.12 -5.33
C LEU A 121 -6.16 5.59 -5.20
N CYS A 122 -5.26 4.93 -5.92
CA CYS A 122 -3.87 5.32 -6.11
C CYS A 122 -3.64 5.74 -7.57
N LYS A 123 -2.62 6.56 -7.80
CA LYS A 123 -2.07 6.85 -9.13
C LYS A 123 -0.55 6.80 -9.05
N HIS A 124 0.08 6.55 -10.19
CA HIS A 124 1.53 6.69 -10.32
C HIS A 124 1.96 8.15 -10.14
N HIS A 125 3.03 8.39 -9.37
CA HIS A 125 3.61 9.67 -9.02
C HIS A 125 5.14 9.64 -9.19
#